data_AF-A0A9E0KNV2-F1
#
_entry.id   AF-A0A9E0KNV2-F1
#
_cell.length_a   1.000
_cell.length_b   1.000
_cell.length_c   1.000
_cell.angle_alpha   90.00
_cell.angle_beta   90.00
_cell.angle_gamma   90.00
#
_symmetry.space_group_name_H-M   'P 1'
#
loop_
_entity.id
_entity.type
_entity.pdbx_description
1 polymer ?
#
loop_
_entity_poly.entity_id
_entity_poly.type
_entity_poly.pdbx_seq_one_letter_code
_entity_poly.pdbx_strand_id
1 'polypeptide(L)'
;MELLGLMEKVYLGNTLQNWIIGVCVLVGVFCALKILQRIAIARLSKLAAATDNQIDDLLVSMLGQTKFLILLVASAYVASQVITIKPSVEAVWQKIVGLIVIIQFGLWA
;
A
#
# COMPACT_ATOMS: atom_id res chain seq x y z
N MET A 1 -26.57 -13.05 -21.58
CA MET A 1 -27.49 -12.03 -21.03
C MET A 1 -27.40 -11.91 -19.51
N GLU A 2 -27.09 -12.99 -18.77
CA GLU A 2 -27.00 -12.94 -17.30
C GLU A 2 -25.78 -12.19 -16.72
N LEU A 3 -24.64 -12.15 -17.42
CA LEU A 3 -23.43 -11.48 -16.94
C LEU A 3 -23.56 -9.94 -16.85
N LEU A 4 -24.38 -9.32 -17.71
CA LEU A 4 -24.62 -7.88 -17.68
C LEU A 4 -25.41 -7.47 -16.42
N GLY A 5 -26.37 -8.29 -15.99
CA GLY A 5 -27.14 -8.03 -14.76
C GLY A 5 -26.34 -8.19 -13.46
N LEU A 6 -25.25 -8.96 -13.47
CA LEU A 6 -24.35 -9.07 -12.31
C LEU A 6 -23.43 -7.85 -12.16
N MET A 7 -23.03 -7.22 -13.27
CA MET A 7 -22.19 -6.01 -13.27
C MET A 7 -22.93 -4.77 -12.73
N GLU A 8 -24.23 -4.65 -13.01
CA GLU A 8 -25.07 -3.54 -12.54
C GLU A 8 -25.51 -3.67 -11.08
N LYS A 9 -25.31 -4.85 -10.47
CA LYS A 9 -25.73 -5.09 -9.09
C LYS A 9 -24.83 -4.35 -8.12
N VAL A 10 -25.44 -3.47 -7.32
CA VAL A 10 -24.74 -2.62 -6.36
C VAL A 10 -24.47 -3.40 -5.06
N TYR A 11 -23.21 -3.58 -4.73
CA TYR A 11 -22.73 -4.17 -3.49
C TYR A 11 -22.01 -3.12 -2.67
N LEU A 12 -22.50 -2.85 -1.45
CA LEU A 12 -21.92 -1.87 -0.53
C LEU A 12 -21.76 -0.47 -1.17
N GLY A 13 -22.71 -0.08 -2.03
CA GLY A 13 -22.70 1.22 -2.71
C GLY A 13 -21.86 1.28 -4.00
N ASN A 14 -21.25 0.16 -4.42
CA ASN A 14 -20.43 0.09 -5.62
C ASN A 14 -20.88 -1.04 -6.55
N THR A 15 -20.74 -0.84 -7.85
CA THR A 15 -20.94 -1.91 -8.83
C THR A 15 -19.87 -2.98 -8.70
N LEU A 16 -20.14 -4.20 -9.19
CA LEU A 16 -19.14 -5.26 -9.23
C LEU A 16 -17.89 -4.84 -10.04
N GLN A 17 -18.09 -4.04 -11.10
CA GLN A 17 -17.00 -3.46 -11.88
C GLN A 17 -16.07 -2.58 -11.03
N ASN A 18 -16.60 -1.71 -10.17
CA ASN A 18 -15.79 -0.86 -9.29
C ASN A 18 -14.97 -1.69 -8.29
N TRP A 19 -15.53 -2.80 -7.79
CA TRP A 19 -14.80 -3.73 -6.92
C TRP A 19 -13.63 -4.39 -7.66
N ILE A 20 -13.84 -4.85 -8.89
CA ILE A 20 -12.77 -5.44 -9.72
C ILE A 20 -11.68 -4.40 -10.00
N ILE A 21 -12.04 -3.17 -10.37
CA ILE A 21 -11.09 -2.09 -10.59
C ILE A 21 -10.30 -1.81 -9.30
N GLY A 22 -10.95 -1.73 -8.15
CA GLY A 22 -10.29 -1.51 -6.86
C GLY A 22 -9.30 -2.62 -6.51
N VAL A 23 -9.65 -3.89 -6.74
CA VAL A 23 -8.71 -5.02 -6.56
C VAL A 23 -7.53 -4.92 -7.52
N CYS A 24 -7.77 -4.58 -8.80
CA CYS A 24 -6.71 -4.38 -9.78
C CYS A 24 -5.76 -3.25 -9.37
N VAL A 25 -6.29 -2.13 -8.83
CA VAL A 25 -5.48 -1.02 -8.32
C VAL A 25 -4.69 -1.45 -7.09
N LEU A 26 -5.30 -2.17 -6.15
CA LEU A 26 -4.62 -2.70 -4.97
C LEU A 26 -3.41 -3.54 -5.39
N VAL A 27 -3.63 -4.53 -6.24
CA VAL A 27 -2.57 -5.43 -6.71
C VAL A 27 -1.51 -4.65 -7.50
N GLY A 28 -1.92 -3.76 -8.40
CA GLY A 28 -1.01 -2.95 -9.20
C GLY A 28 -0.10 -2.05 -8.35
N VAL A 29 -0.69 -1.30 -7.42
CA VAL A 29 0.05 -0.42 -6.50
C VAL A 29 0.94 -1.24 -5.57
N PHE A 30 0.45 -2.36 -5.03
CA PHE A 30 1.23 -3.25 -4.19
C PHE A 30 2.48 -3.77 -4.92
N CYS A 31 2.30 -4.28 -6.14
CA CYS A 31 3.40 -4.76 -6.97
C CYS A 31 4.39 -3.65 -7.31
N ALA A 32 3.90 -2.46 -7.69
CA ALA A 32 4.75 -1.31 -7.99
C ALA A 32 5.58 -0.89 -6.77
N LEU A 33 4.96 -0.77 -5.59
CA LEU A 33 5.64 -0.44 -4.34
C LEU A 33 6.68 -1.50 -3.97
N LYS A 34 6.38 -2.79 -4.13
CA LYS A 34 7.34 -3.87 -3.88
C LYS A 34 8.55 -3.81 -4.82
N ILE A 35 8.31 -3.52 -6.11
CA ILE A 35 9.40 -3.35 -7.09
C ILE A 35 10.25 -2.13 -6.72
N LEU A 36 9.62 -0.99 -6.45
CA LEU A 36 10.30 0.23 -6.02
C LEU A 36 11.12 0.02 -4.75
N GLN A 37 10.57 -0.67 -3.74
CA GLN A 37 11.30 -1.01 -2.51
C GLN A 37 12.54 -1.83 -2.83
N ARG A 38 12.42 -2.87 -3.65
CA ARG A 38 13.56 -3.73 -4.01
C ARG A 38 14.64 -2.94 -4.78
N ILE A 39 14.25 -2.08 -5.71
CA ILE A 39 15.17 -1.22 -6.46
C ILE A 39 15.84 -0.21 -5.52
N ALA A 40 15.09 0.41 -4.62
CA ALA A 40 15.59 1.38 -3.65
C ALA A 40 16.62 0.74 -2.72
N ILE A 41 16.33 -0.43 -2.14
CA ILE A 41 17.27 -1.18 -1.30
C ILE A 41 18.54 -1.49 -2.09
N ALA A 42 18.43 -2.01 -3.32
CA ALA A 42 19.59 -2.37 -4.13
C ALA A 42 20.46 -1.16 -4.50
N ARG A 43 19.84 -0.02 -4.84
CA ARG A 43 20.58 1.21 -5.18
C ARG A 43 21.22 1.85 -3.96
N LEU A 44 20.48 1.95 -2.85
CA LEU A 44 20.98 2.55 -1.61
C LEU A 44 22.07 1.69 -0.98
N SER A 45 21.97 0.35 -1.02
CA SER A 45 23.04 -0.54 -0.54
C SER A 45 24.34 -0.33 -1.32
N LYS A 46 24.24 -0.11 -2.64
CA LYS A 46 25.40 0.15 -3.49
C LYS A 46 26.01 1.55 -3.23
N LEU A 47 25.17 2.53 -2.89
CA LEU A 47 25.61 3.89 -2.58
C LEU A 47 26.25 3.98 -1.19
N ALA A 48 25.67 3.30 -0.19
CA ALA A 48 26.21 3.21 1.15
C ALA A 48 27.57 2.47 1.17
N ALA A 49 27.74 1.40 0.38
CA ALA A 49 29.03 0.76 0.21
C ALA A 49 30.12 1.66 -0.42
N ALA A 50 29.71 2.76 -1.07
CA ALA A 50 30.62 3.74 -1.68
C ALA A 50 30.88 4.97 -0.79
N THR A 51 30.18 5.11 0.34
CA THR A 51 30.21 6.34 1.17
C THR A 51 30.21 5.97 2.65
N ASP A 52 31.17 6.48 3.43
CA ASP A 52 31.29 6.22 4.87
C ASP A 52 30.27 7.08 5.66
N ASN A 53 28.98 6.97 5.34
CA ASN A 53 27.90 7.82 5.85
C ASN A 53 26.84 7.00 6.61
N GLN A 54 26.78 7.18 7.92
CA GLN A 54 25.88 6.45 8.83
C GLN A 54 24.39 6.63 8.51
N ILE A 55 24.00 7.73 7.84
CA ILE A 55 22.61 7.99 7.47
C ILE A 55 22.15 7.04 6.36
N ASP A 56 23.01 6.73 5.39
CA ASP A 56 22.64 5.85 4.27
C ASP A 56 22.47 4.40 4.72
N ASP A 57 23.32 3.93 5.65
CA ASP A 57 23.17 2.61 6.27
C ASP A 57 21.88 2.48 7.10
N LEU A 58 21.52 3.55 7.83
CA LEU A 58 20.27 3.59 8.58
C LEU A 58 19.07 3.48 7.63
N LEU A 59 19.07 4.22 6.52
CA LEU A 59 18.00 4.18 5.52
C LEU A 59 17.87 2.81 4.84
N VAL A 60 19.00 2.16 4.51
CA VAL A 60 19.00 0.81 3.93
C VAL A 60 18.41 -0.21 4.92
N SER A 61 18.81 -0.15 6.19
CA SER A 61 18.30 -1.06 7.22
C SER A 61 16.81 -0.83 7.49
N MET A 62 16.36 0.42 7.56
CA MET A 62 14.95 0.79 7.71
C MET A 62 14.11 0.28 6.54
N LEU A 63 14.56 0.50 5.30
CA LEU A 63 13.88 0.04 4.10
C LEU A 63 13.85 -1.49 3.97
N GLY A 64 14.91 -2.17 4.43
CA GLY A 64 14.96 -3.62 4.55
C GLY A 64 14.01 -4.18 5.61
N GLN A 65 13.76 -3.43 6.69
CA GLN A 65 12.82 -3.78 7.75
C GLN A 65 11.37 -3.37 7.46
N THR A 66 11.13 -2.55 6.43
CA THR A 66 9.78 -2.21 5.95
C THR A 66 9.03 -3.48 5.53
N LYS A 67 8.09 -3.91 6.38
CA LYS A 67 7.40 -5.20 6.25
C LYS A 67 6.33 -5.15 5.16
N PHE A 68 6.04 -6.32 4.58
CA PHE A 68 4.94 -6.55 3.63
C PHE A 68 3.62 -5.84 4.01
N LEU A 69 3.30 -5.80 5.32
CA LEU A 69 2.08 -5.19 5.84
C LEU A 69 1.94 -3.71 5.51
N ILE A 70 2.99 -2.89 5.56
CA ILE A 70 2.83 -1.47 5.28
C ILE A 70 2.65 -1.19 3.79
N LEU A 71 3.31 -1.97 2.92
CA LEU A 71 3.08 -1.88 1.48
C LEU A 71 1.65 -2.31 1.13
N LEU A 72 1.13 -3.35 1.80
CA LEU A 72 -0.25 -3.79 1.64
C LEU A 72 -1.21 -2.68 2.08
N VAL A 73 -0.99 -2.08 3.24
CA VAL A 73 -1.85 -1.00 3.77
C VAL A 73 -1.80 0.25 2.89
N ALA A 74 -0.62 0.65 2.44
CA ALA A 74 -0.46 1.76 1.49
C ALA A 74 -1.19 1.47 0.17
N SER A 75 -1.05 0.25 -0.38
CA SER A 75 -1.77 -0.14 -1.59
C SER A 75 -3.29 -0.19 -1.41
N ALA A 76 -3.75 -0.66 -0.25
CA ALA A 76 -5.16 -0.70 0.10
C ALA A 76 -5.75 0.71 0.29
N TYR A 77 -4.96 1.66 0.81
CA TYR A 77 -5.34 3.06 0.92
C TYR A 77 -5.49 3.74 -0.45
N VAL A 78 -4.60 3.45 -1.40
CA VAL A 78 -4.75 3.97 -2.77
C VAL A 78 -5.97 3.34 -3.45
N ALA A 79 -6.17 2.03 -3.27
CA ALA A 79 -7.32 1.33 -3.80
C ALA A 79 -8.65 1.81 -3.19
N SER A 80 -8.66 2.19 -1.91
CA SER A 80 -9.86 2.71 -1.24
C SER A 80 -10.35 4.03 -1.82
N GLN A 81 -9.48 4.82 -2.46
CA GLN A 81 -9.89 6.05 -3.15
C GLN A 81 -10.61 5.78 -4.49
N VAL A 82 -10.50 4.57 -5.02
CA VAL A 82 -11.14 4.19 -6.29
C VAL A 82 -12.54 3.62 -6.06
N ILE A 83 -12.84 3.18 -4.84
CA ILE A 83 -14.14 2.61 -4.45
C ILE A 83 -14.87 3.63 -3.57
N THR A 84 -16.17 3.82 -3.77
CA THR A 84 -16.97 4.68 -2.89
C THR A 84 -17.18 4.00 -1.53
N ILE A 85 -16.41 4.39 -0.52
CA ILE A 85 -16.56 3.87 0.84
C ILE A 85 -17.57 4.72 1.62
N LYS A 86 -18.42 4.09 2.43
CA LYS A 86 -19.32 4.81 3.33
C LYS A 86 -18.50 5.68 4.31
N PRO A 87 -18.93 6.91 4.61
CA PRO A 87 -18.17 7.82 5.49
C PRO A 87 -17.80 7.22 6.86
N SER A 88 -18.68 6.41 7.44
CA SER A 88 -18.43 5.73 8.72
C SER A 88 -17.30 4.69 8.66
N VAL A 89 -17.11 4.04 7.51
CA VAL A 89 -16.04 3.05 7.30
C VAL A 89 -14.74 3.75 6.93
N GLU A 90 -14.80 4.82 6.13
CA GLU A 90 -13.65 5.64 5.76
C GLU A 90 -12.95 6.21 7.00
N ALA A 91 -13.72 6.75 7.96
CA ALA A 91 -13.16 7.29 9.20
C ALA A 91 -12.42 6.23 10.05
N VAL A 92 -12.90 4.98 10.05
CA VAL A 92 -12.24 3.87 10.75
C VAL A 92 -11.00 3.42 9.98
N TRP A 93 -11.10 3.35 8.65
CA TRP A 93 -10.01 2.97 7.76
C TRP A 93 -8.81 3.91 7.89
N GLN A 94 -9.03 5.22 7.86
CA GLN A 94 -7.97 6.22 8.04
C GLN A 94 -7.25 6.08 9.39
N LYS A 95 -7.98 5.77 10.47
CA LYS A 95 -7.40 5.51 11.79
C LYS A 95 -6.54 4.25 11.80
N ILE A 96 -6.99 3.17 11.16
CA ILE A 96 -6.23 1.92 11.04
C ILE A 96 -4.94 2.17 10.25
N VAL A 97 -5.03 2.85 9.11
CA VAL A 97 -3.86 3.22 8.29
C VAL A 97 -2.87 4.05 9.11
N GLY A 98 -3.34 5.09 9.81
CA GLY A 98 -2.51 5.91 10.68
C GLY A 98 -1.83 5.13 11.81
N LEU A 99 -2.58 4.23 12.47
CA LEU A 99 -2.03 3.37 13.52
C LEU A 99 -0.93 2.44 13.00
N ILE A 100 -1.13 1.83 11.82
CA ILE A 100 -0.12 0.95 11.20
C ILE A 100 1.14 1.75 10.84
N VAL A 101 0.98 2.96 10.33
CA VAL A 101 2.11 3.86 10.04
C VAL A 101 2.87 4.18 11.33
N ILE A 102 2.18 4.56 12.41
CA ILE A 102 2.80 4.84 13.71
C ILE A 102 3.54 3.61 14.25
N ILE A 103 2.91 2.43 14.22
CA ILE A 103 3.55 1.18 14.64
C ILE A 103 4.79 0.90 13.80
N GLN A 104 4.75 1.14 12.49
CA GLN A 104 5.90 0.93 11.62
C GLN A 104 7.06 1.87 11.99
N PHE A 105 6.80 3.14 12.27
CA PHE A 105 7.82 4.07 12.76
C PHE A 105 8.38 3.62 14.11
N GLY A 106 7.53 3.12 15.02
CA GLY A 106 7.97 2.56 16.31
C GLY A 106 8.79 1.28 16.19
N LEU A 107 8.55 0.47 15.15
CA LEU A 107 9.36 -0.71 14.83
C LEU A 107 10.67 -0.38 14.11
N TRP A 108 10.86 0.87 13.65
CA TRP A 108 12.10 1.36 13.04
C TRP A 108 13.08 1.99 14.05
N ALA A 109 12.63 2.27 15.29
CA ALA A 109 13.44 2.80 16.39
C ALA A 109 14.08 1.67 17.21
#